data_AF-X1HG27-F1
#
_entry.id   AF-X1HG27-F1
#
_cell.length_a   1.000
_cell.length_b   1.000
_cell.length_c   1.000
_cell.angle_alpha   90.00
_cell.angle_beta   90.00
_cell.angle_gamma   90.00
#
_symmetry.space_group_name_H-M   'P 1'
#
loop_
_entity.id
_entity.type
_entity.pdbx_description
1 polymer ?
#
loop_
_entity_poly.entity_id
_entity_poly.type
_entity_poly.pdbx_seq_one_letter_code
_entity_poly.pdbx_strand_id
1 'polypeptide(L)'
;MNINAQLVKELRKKTSAGMMDCKKALKATEGDLEKAIEYLRKKGMDAAASKFNRQALSGKVESYIHLYGKIGVLVEINCETDFVANTKEFKEFVKDIAMQITASNPKFISR
;
A
#
# COMPACT_ATOMS: atom_id res chain seq x y z
N MET A 1 -21.58 -13.10 18.19
CA MET A 1 -20.19 -13.41 18.62
C MET A 1 -19.52 -12.18 19.18
N ASN A 2 -18.88 -12.31 20.33
CA ASN A 2 -18.09 -11.24 20.93
C ASN A 2 -16.63 -11.38 20.46
N ILE A 3 -16.13 -10.47 19.63
CA ILE A 3 -14.76 -10.53 19.11
C ILE A 3 -13.80 -10.04 20.20
N ASN A 4 -12.84 -10.88 20.60
CA ASN A 4 -11.82 -10.53 21.60
C ASN A 4 -10.95 -9.36 21.12
N ALA A 5 -10.72 -8.36 21.99
CA ALA A 5 -9.87 -7.21 21.71
C ALA A 5 -8.42 -7.60 21.36
N GLN A 6 -7.91 -8.70 21.92
CA GLN A 6 -6.57 -9.21 21.59
C GLN A 6 -6.49 -9.67 20.12
N LEU A 7 -7.50 -10.38 19.61
CA LEU A 7 -7.57 -10.80 18.21
C LEU A 7 -7.62 -9.61 17.26
N VAL A 8 -8.39 -8.57 17.60
CA VAL A 8 -8.42 -7.33 16.81
C VAL A 8 -7.04 -6.67 16.79
N LYS A 9 -6.35 -6.63 17.93
CA LYS A 9 -5.00 -6.07 18.05
C LYS A 9 -3.98 -6.86 17.23
N GLU A 10 -4.08 -8.19 17.23
CA GLU A 10 -3.21 -9.06 16.43
C GLU A 10 -3.42 -8.84 14.93
N LEU A 11 -4.67 -8.85 14.47
CA LEU A 11 -5.00 -8.61 13.07
C LEU A 11 -4.51 -7.23 12.60
N ARG A 12 -4.68 -6.21 13.44
CA ARG A 12 -4.18 -4.86 13.16
C ARG A 12 -2.66 -4.83 13.04
N LYS A 13 -1.92 -5.54 13.91
CA LYS A 13 -0.45 -5.60 13.81
C LYS A 13 0.01 -6.25 12.51
N LYS A 14 -0.71 -7.25 12.02
CA LYS A 14 -0.37 -7.96 10.78
C LYS A 14 -0.72 -7.18 9.50
N THR A 15 -1.78 -6.37 9.54
CA THR A 15 -2.35 -5.75 8.33
C THR A 15 -2.22 -4.23 8.29
N SER A 16 -1.89 -3.60 9.42
CA SER A 16 -1.93 -2.14 9.62
C SER A 16 -3.29 -1.49 9.35
N ALA A 17 -4.35 -2.27 9.19
CA ALA A 17 -5.69 -1.76 8.94
C ALA A 17 -6.29 -1.04 10.17
N GLY A 18 -7.31 -0.20 9.93
CA GLY A 18 -8.02 0.51 10.98
C GLY A 18 -8.63 -0.45 12.01
N MET A 19 -8.67 -0.04 13.29
CA MET A 19 -9.17 -0.88 14.39
C MET A 19 -10.60 -1.39 14.13
N MET A 20 -11.46 -0.51 13.62
CA MET A 20 -12.85 -0.85 13.31
C MET A 20 -12.97 -1.77 12.09
N ASP A 21 -12.09 -1.61 11.10
CA ASP A 21 -12.07 -2.52 9.94
C ASP A 21 -11.60 -3.91 10.34
N CYS A 22 -10.58 -4.02 11.21
CA CYS A 22 -10.15 -5.29 11.78
C CYS A 22 -11.29 -5.99 12.55
N LYS A 23 -12.01 -5.25 13.39
CA LYS A 23 -13.15 -5.79 14.14
C LYS A 23 -14.30 -6.23 13.21
N LYS A 24 -14.59 -5.45 12.17
CA LYS A 24 -15.61 -5.80 11.16
C LYS A 24 -15.21 -7.04 10.36
N ALA A 25 -13.94 -7.13 9.94
CA ALA A 25 -13.41 -8.28 9.23
C ALA A 25 -13.52 -9.56 10.08
N LEU A 26 -13.05 -9.52 11.34
CA LEU A 26 -13.18 -10.65 12.26
C LEU A 26 -14.63 -11.04 12.54
N LYS A 27 -15.56 -10.07 12.57
CA LYS A 27 -17.00 -10.38 12.71
C LYS A 27 -17.55 -11.07 11.46
N ALA A 28 -17.13 -10.66 10.27
CA ALA A 28 -17.55 -11.23 8.99
C ALA A 28 -16.94 -12.62 8.72
N THR A 29 -15.81 -12.94 9.34
CA THR A 29 -15.10 -14.21 9.18
C THR A 29 -15.15 -15.10 10.41
N GLU A 30 -16.08 -14.80 11.34
CA GLU A 30 -16.32 -15.60 12.55
C GLU A 30 -15.06 -15.78 13.44
N GLY A 31 -14.15 -14.81 13.41
CA GLY A 31 -12.92 -14.80 14.18
C GLY A 31 -11.72 -15.48 13.51
N ASP A 32 -11.89 -16.02 12.30
CA ASP A 32 -10.80 -16.61 11.51
C ASP A 32 -9.85 -15.51 11.02
N LEU A 33 -8.59 -15.56 11.46
CA LEU A 33 -7.56 -14.57 11.17
C LEU A 33 -7.14 -14.58 9.70
N GLU A 34 -6.97 -15.75 9.08
CA GLU A 34 -6.52 -15.85 7.69
C GLU A 34 -7.59 -15.32 6.74
N LYS A 35 -8.84 -15.75 6.95
CA LYS A 35 -9.98 -15.22 6.20
C LYS A 35 -10.16 -13.73 6.44
N ALA A 36 -9.91 -13.22 7.67
CA ALA A 36 -10.01 -11.79 7.95
C ALA A 36 -8.94 -10.98 7.21
N ILE A 37 -7.73 -11.51 7.05
CA ILE A 37 -6.67 -10.89 6.25
C ILE A 37 -7.09 -10.83 4.78
N GLU A 38 -7.62 -11.91 4.22
CA GLU A 38 -8.10 -11.93 2.84
C GLU A 38 -9.27 -10.96 2.65
N TYR A 39 -10.20 -10.93 3.60
CA TYR A 39 -11.33 -10.01 3.60
C TYR A 39 -10.85 -8.54 3.59
N LEU A 40 -9.88 -8.19 4.45
CA LEU A 40 -9.30 -6.85 4.49
C LEU A 40 -8.57 -6.50 3.20
N ARG A 41 -7.88 -7.47 2.59
CA ARG A 41 -7.19 -7.27 1.31
C ARG A 41 -8.18 -6.95 0.19
N LYS A 42 -9.27 -7.74 0.05
CA LYS A 42 -10.34 -7.47 -0.93
C LYS A 42 -10.97 -6.11 -0.71
N LYS A 43 -11.39 -5.81 0.52
CA LYS A 43 -11.98 -4.52 0.87
C LYS A 43 -11.02 -3.33 0.63
N GLY A 44 -9.72 -3.53 0.85
CA GLY A 44 -8.70 -2.53 0.58
C GLY A 44 -8.59 -2.18 -0.91
N MET A 45 -8.75 -3.17 -1.80
CA MET A 45 -8.78 -2.95 -3.25
C MET A 45 -10.00 -2.12 -3.66
N ASP A 46 -11.18 -2.42 -3.13
CA ASP A 46 -12.40 -1.64 -3.40
C ASP A 46 -12.26 -0.19 -2.92
N ALA A 47 -11.69 -0.01 -1.72
CA ALA A 47 -11.43 1.31 -1.16
C ALA A 47 -10.43 2.10 -2.02
N ALA A 48 -9.39 1.46 -2.55
CA ALA A 48 -8.45 2.07 -3.48
C ALA A 48 -9.12 2.48 -4.80
N ALA A 49 -9.94 1.60 -5.38
CA ALA A 49 -10.68 1.90 -6.61
C ALA A 49 -11.59 3.13 -6.46
N SER A 50 -12.25 3.29 -5.30
CA SER A 50 -13.11 4.45 -5.02
C SER A 50 -12.36 5.79 -4.96
N LYS A 51 -11.03 5.77 -4.82
CA LYS A 51 -10.19 6.96 -4.71
C LYS A 51 -9.57 7.40 -6.03
N PHE A 52 -9.77 6.67 -7.12
CA PHE A 52 -9.12 6.95 -8.42
C PHE A 52 -9.34 8.38 -8.93
N ASN A 53 -10.51 8.98 -8.67
CA ASN A 53 -10.83 10.34 -9.12
C ASN A 53 -10.33 11.45 -8.19
N ARG A 54 -9.64 11.12 -7.09
CA ARG A 54 -9.11 12.13 -6.17
C ARG A 54 -7.84 12.74 -6.77
N GLN A 55 -7.72 14.06 -6.63
CA GLN A 55 -6.51 14.75 -7.06
C GLN A 55 -5.34 14.43 -6.13
N ALA A 56 -4.22 14.01 -6.71
CA ALA A 56 -2.95 13.76 -6.04
C ALA A 56 -1.88 14.66 -6.65
N LEU A 57 -1.73 15.87 -6.11
CA LEU A 57 -0.79 16.89 -6.62
C LEU A 57 0.53 16.96 -5.83
N SER A 58 0.59 16.27 -4.69
CA SER A 58 1.83 16.08 -3.92
C SER A 58 2.48 14.76 -4.31
N GLY A 59 3.70 14.49 -3.88
CA GLY A 59 4.37 13.23 -4.19
C GLY A 59 5.86 13.27 -4.03
N LYS A 60 6.53 12.31 -4.67
CA LYS A 60 7.98 12.24 -4.69
C LYS A 60 8.49 11.84 -6.08
N VAL A 61 9.53 12.53 -6.51
CA VAL A 61 10.38 12.10 -7.62
C VAL A 61 11.55 11.33 -7.02
N GLU A 62 11.76 10.10 -7.49
CA GLU A 62 12.84 9.22 -7.06
C GLU A 62 13.70 8.82 -8.24
N SER A 63 15.02 8.86 -8.04
CA SER A 63 15.99 8.37 -9.01
C SER A 63 16.69 7.14 -8.46
N TYR A 64 16.83 6.09 -9.27
CA TYR A 64 17.60 4.91 -8.92
C TYR A 64 18.66 4.62 -9.99
N ILE A 65 19.90 4.42 -9.55
CA ILE A 65 21.04 4.12 -10.42
C ILE A 65 21.52 2.70 -10.11
N HIS A 66 21.42 1.82 -11.10
CA HIS A 66 21.79 0.42 -10.98
C HIS A 66 23.15 0.13 -11.64
N LEU A 67 23.84 -0.90 -11.14
CA LEU A 67 25.09 -1.45 -11.70
C LEU A 67 26.13 -0.38 -12.09
N TYR A 68 26.61 0.38 -11.11
CA TYR A 68 27.69 1.37 -11.31
C TYR A 68 27.39 2.42 -12.40
N GLY A 69 26.12 2.81 -12.57
CA GLY A 69 25.74 3.85 -13.52
C GLY A 69 25.28 3.35 -14.89
N LYS A 70 25.15 2.03 -15.09
CA LYS A 70 24.73 1.48 -16.39
C LYS A 70 23.24 1.70 -16.70
N ILE A 71 22.39 1.72 -15.67
CA ILE A 71 20.95 1.91 -15.82
C ILE A 71 20.51 2.97 -14.81
N GLY A 72 19.82 3.99 -15.30
CA GLY A 72 19.18 5.01 -14.49
C GLY A 72 17.68 5.00 -14.69
N VAL A 73 16.93 5.06 -13.59
CA VAL A 73 15.48 5.21 -13.59
C VAL A 73 15.14 6.51 -12.86
N LEU A 74 14.19 7.25 -13.41
CA LEU A 74 13.52 8.37 -12.75
C LEU A 74 12.03 8.08 -12.74
N VAL A 75 11.39 8.19 -11.59
CA VAL A 75 9.95 7.94 -11.42
C VAL A 75 9.34 9.03 -10.55
N GLU A 76 8.17 9.52 -10.95
CA GLU A 76 7.29 10.35 -10.12
C GLU A 76 6.15 9.48 -9.61
N ILE A 77 5.91 9.53 -8.29
CA ILE A 77 4.75 8.91 -7.67
C ILE A 77 4.03 9.95 -6.82
N ASN A 78 2.77 10.18 -7.15
CA ASN A 78 1.94 11.18 -6.51
C ASN A 78 1.09 10.60 -5.36
N CYS A 79 0.78 11.46 -4.38
CA CYS A 79 -0.15 11.21 -3.30
C CYS A 79 -0.96 12.48 -2.96
N GLU A 80 -1.99 12.34 -2.13
CA GLU A 80 -2.90 13.46 -1.81
C GLU A 80 -2.20 14.59 -1.04
N THR A 81 -1.27 14.26 -0.11
CA THR A 81 -0.61 15.24 0.76
C THR A 81 0.90 15.05 0.84
N ASP A 82 1.62 16.13 1.11
CA ASP A 82 3.07 16.15 1.35
C ASP A 82 3.48 15.40 2.63
N PHE A 83 2.62 15.37 3.65
CA PHE A 83 2.84 14.57 4.85
C PHE A 83 3.04 13.09 4.52
N VAL A 84 2.19 12.54 3.63
CA VAL A 84 2.33 11.14 3.18
C VAL A 84 3.61 10.96 2.38
N ALA A 85 3.90 11.89 1.45
CA ALA A 85 5.11 11.85 0.62
C ALA A 85 6.41 11.77 1.45
N ASN A 86 6.38 12.31 2.66
CA ASN A 86 7.52 12.38 3.57
C ASN A 86 7.65 11.20 4.54
N THR A 87 6.65 10.32 4.62
CA THR A 87 6.71 9.10 5.44
C THR A 87 7.81 8.15 4.96
N LYS A 88 8.33 7.32 5.87
CA LYS A 88 9.35 6.33 5.55
C LYS A 88 8.79 5.28 4.59
N GLU A 89 7.57 4.84 4.85
CA GLU A 89 6.86 3.81 4.09
C GLU A 89 6.64 4.23 2.64
N PHE A 90 6.24 5.50 2.40
CA PHE A 90 6.07 6.01 1.04
C PHE A 90 7.42 6.13 0.31
N LYS A 91 8.46 6.59 1.00
CA LYS A 91 9.82 6.70 0.41
C LYS A 91 10.39 5.33 0.03
N GLU A 92 10.19 4.32 0.87
CA GLU A 92 10.59 2.93 0.58
C GLU A 92 9.79 2.38 -0.61
N PHE A 93 8.47 2.58 -0.63
CA PHE A 93 7.63 2.18 -1.75
C PHE A 93 8.08 2.78 -3.09
N VAL A 94 8.35 4.09 -3.15
CA VAL A 94 8.77 4.75 -4.39
C VAL A 94 10.12 4.21 -4.89
N LYS A 95 11.05 3.93 -3.96
CA LYS A 95 12.34 3.32 -4.29
C LYS A 95 12.16 1.90 -4.83
N ASP A 96 11.30 1.09 -4.22
CA ASP A 96 11.01 -0.28 -4.67
C ASP A 96 10.42 -0.29 -6.07
N ILE A 97 9.54 0.66 -6.39
CA ILE A 97 9.02 0.84 -7.76
C ILE A 97 10.15 1.21 -8.73
N ALA A 98 11.05 2.13 -8.38
CA ALA A 98 12.19 2.48 -9.24
C ALA A 98 13.11 1.27 -9.52
N MET A 99 13.36 0.43 -8.51
CA MET A 99 14.11 -0.81 -8.68
C MET A 99 13.35 -1.81 -9.57
N GLN A 100 12.04 -1.95 -9.39
CA GLN A 100 11.22 -2.83 -10.22
C GLN A 100 11.20 -2.39 -11.69
N ILE A 101 11.11 -1.09 -11.96
CA ILE A 101 11.20 -0.53 -13.32
C ILE A 101 12.56 -0.86 -13.94
N THR A 102 13.65 -0.75 -13.17
CA THR A 102 14.99 -1.13 -13.62
C THR A 102 15.04 -2.60 -14.05
N ALA A 103 14.43 -3.49 -13.28
CA ALA A 103 14.44 -4.93 -13.54
C ALA A 103 13.52 -5.34 -14.71
N SER A 104 12.36 -4.69 -14.84
CA SER A 104 11.30 -5.10 -15.78
C SER A 104 11.27 -4.30 -17.09
N ASN A 105 11.92 -3.13 -17.15
CA ASN A 105 11.97 -2.22 -18.29
C ASN A 105 10.59 -2.03 -19.01
N PRO A 106 9.54 -1.62 -18.26
CA PRO A 106 8.21 -1.45 -18.83
C PRO A 106 8.19 -0.26 -19.81
N LYS A 107 7.39 -0.38 -20.87
CA LYS A 107 7.24 0.69 -21.88
C LYS A 107 6.13 1.69 -21.54
N PHE A 108 5.16 1.27 -20.74
CA PHE A 108 3.95 2.03 -20.43
C PHE A 108 3.56 1.83 -18.97
N ILE A 109 2.87 2.83 -18.40
CA ILE A 109 2.39 2.80 -17.00
C ILE A 109 1.03 2.10 -16.90
N SER A 110 0.18 2.23 -17.92
CA SER A 110 -1.15 1.62 -18.00
C SER A 110 -1.36 0.93 -19.35
N ARG A 111 -2.35 0.03 -19.39
CA ARG A 111 -2.78 -0.70 -20.60
C ARG A 111 -3.37 0.21 -21.66
#